data_AF-A0AAN6J2H9-F1
#
_entry.id   AF-A0AAN6J2H9-F1
#
_cell.length_a   1.000
_cell.length_b   1.000
_cell.length_c   1.000
_cell.angle_alpha   90.00
_cell.angle_beta   90.00
_cell.angle_gamma   90.00
#
_symmetry.space_group_name_H-M   'P 1'
#
loop_
_entity.id
_entity.type
_entity.pdbx_description
1 polymer ?
#
loop_
_entity_poly.entity_id
_entity_poly.type
_entity_poly.pdbx_seq_one_letter_code
_entity_poly.pdbx_strand_id
1 'polypeptide(L)'
;MAKPPASPEPGTKCGSQSEVTDVPALYGNLTLSKDDLGVRILELLPGTREDPIVCRLVTKRLSVTTRFEALSYTWGAAEPSHTITVNGMQFIVRENLE
;
A
#
# COMPACT_ATOMS: atom_id res chain seq x y z
N MET A 1 -4.33 -19.75 -52.22
CA MET A 1 -4.19 -18.79 -51.10
C MET A 1 -5.55 -18.56 -50.47
N ALA A 2 -5.58 -18.28 -49.17
CA ALA A 2 -6.71 -18.14 -48.24
C ALA A 2 -7.10 -19.42 -47.47
N LYS A 3 -6.60 -19.52 -46.22
CA LYS A 3 -7.16 -20.35 -45.14
C LYS A 3 -7.84 -19.38 -44.15
N PRO A 4 -9.10 -19.60 -43.75
CA PRO A 4 -9.84 -18.68 -42.87
C PRO A 4 -9.32 -18.71 -41.41
N PRO A 5 -9.58 -17.64 -40.62
CA PRO A 5 -9.11 -17.53 -39.24
C PRO A 5 -9.89 -18.46 -38.31
N ALA A 6 -9.15 -19.11 -37.41
CA ALA A 6 -9.70 -19.94 -36.34
C ALA A 6 -10.16 -19.05 -35.16
N SER A 7 -11.41 -19.23 -34.74
CA SER A 7 -11.84 -18.87 -33.38
C SER A 7 -11.34 -19.91 -32.39
N PRO A 8 -11.07 -19.50 -31.14
CA PRO A 8 -11.56 -20.29 -30.02
C PRO A 8 -12.31 -19.44 -28.96
N GLU A 9 -13.43 -19.99 -28.49
CA GLU A 9 -14.16 -19.59 -27.28
C GLU A 9 -13.47 -20.17 -26.00
N PRO A 10 -14.15 -20.30 -24.84
CA PRO A 10 -14.26 -19.31 -23.76
C PRO A 10 -13.63 -19.84 -22.45
N GLY A 11 -13.29 -18.93 -21.53
CA GLY A 11 -12.76 -19.26 -20.20
C GLY A 11 -11.70 -18.25 -19.82
N THR A 12 -11.69 -17.60 -18.68
CA THR A 12 -12.16 -18.04 -17.37
C THR A 12 -12.38 -16.76 -16.57
N LYS A 13 -13.59 -16.55 -16.04
CA LYS A 13 -13.77 -15.63 -14.91
C LYS A 13 -13.27 -16.37 -13.68
N CYS A 14 -12.10 -15.99 -13.18
CA CYS A 14 -11.52 -16.45 -11.92
C CYS A 14 -10.70 -15.27 -11.39
N GLY A 15 -10.86 -14.77 -10.17
CA GLY A 15 -11.70 -15.13 -9.04
C GLY A 15 -11.57 -13.98 -8.03
N SER A 16 -12.59 -13.85 -7.18
CA SER A 16 -12.58 -13.14 -5.88
C SER A 16 -11.84 -11.80 -5.82
N GLN A 17 -12.56 -10.72 -6.13
CA GLN A 17 -12.29 -9.42 -5.50
C GLN A 17 -12.58 -9.57 -4.00
N SER A 18 -11.55 -9.70 -3.18
CA SER A 18 -11.68 -9.69 -1.72
C SER A 18 -11.17 -8.37 -1.15
N GLU A 19 -12.16 -7.59 -0.72
CA GLU A 19 -12.14 -6.52 0.26
C GLU A 19 -11.33 -5.25 -0.06
N VAL A 20 -12.10 -4.33 -0.63
CA VAL A 20 -11.88 -2.89 -0.65
C VAL A 20 -11.48 -2.39 0.74
N THR A 21 -10.20 -2.06 0.91
CA THR A 21 -9.79 -1.12 1.97
C THR A 21 -10.54 0.18 1.76
N ASP A 22 -11.32 0.61 2.76
CA ASP A 22 -11.95 1.92 2.77
C ASP A 22 -10.86 2.99 3.02
N VAL A 23 -10.12 3.31 1.96
CA VAL A 23 -9.06 4.32 1.96
C VAL A 23 -9.59 5.68 2.45
N PRO A 24 -10.81 6.13 2.09
CA PRO A 24 -11.42 7.31 2.71
C PRO A 24 -11.47 7.25 4.24
N ALA A 25 -11.84 6.11 4.84
CA ALA A 25 -11.89 5.96 6.30
C ALA A 25 -10.50 6.07 6.95
N LEU A 26 -9.43 5.59 6.30
CA LEU A 26 -8.06 5.70 6.81
C LEU A 26 -7.60 7.15 6.99
N TYR A 27 -7.96 8.01 6.04
CA TYR A 27 -7.50 9.39 6.03
C TYR A 27 -8.47 10.39 6.66
N GLY A 28 -9.70 9.95 6.99
CA GLY A 28 -10.80 10.82 7.42
C GLY A 28 -10.47 11.70 8.63
N ASN A 29 -9.70 11.19 9.60
CA ASN A 29 -9.27 11.92 10.79
C ASN A 29 -7.82 12.47 10.70
N LEU A 30 -7.17 12.37 9.53
CA LEU A 30 -5.79 12.80 9.30
C LEU A 30 -5.74 13.97 8.30
N THR A 31 -6.63 14.95 8.47
CA THR A 31 -6.67 16.14 7.60
C THR A 31 -5.36 16.92 7.72
N LEU A 32 -4.77 17.26 6.56
CA LEU A 32 -3.65 18.18 6.47
C LEU A 32 -4.20 19.56 6.12
N SER A 33 -3.80 20.59 6.87
CA SER A 33 -4.10 21.97 6.50
C SER A 33 -3.21 22.39 5.33
N LYS A 34 -3.75 23.17 4.39
CA LYS A 34 -2.96 23.73 3.29
C LYS A 34 -1.96 24.79 3.76
N ASP A 35 -2.26 25.45 4.87
CA ASP A 35 -1.43 26.53 5.43
C ASP A 35 -0.37 25.99 6.41
N ASP A 36 -0.35 24.68 6.64
CA ASP A 36 0.60 24.01 7.53
C ASP A 36 1.48 23.07 6.70
N LEU A 37 2.77 22.99 7.02
CA LEU A 37 3.70 22.05 6.37
C LEU A 37 3.51 20.64 6.96
N GLY A 38 2.29 20.13 6.89
CA GLY A 38 1.91 18.83 7.44
C GLY A 38 2.22 17.68 6.48
N VAL A 39 2.68 16.56 7.03
CA VAL A 39 2.89 15.30 6.31
C VAL A 39 2.27 14.14 7.12
N ARG A 40 1.88 13.07 6.43
CA ARG A 40 1.46 11.82 7.08
C ARG A 40 2.64 10.86 7.13
N ILE A 41 2.92 10.35 8.33
CA ILE A 41 3.99 9.38 8.58
C ILE A 41 3.36 8.06 8.96
N LEU A 42 3.82 6.98 8.35
CA LEU A 42 3.49 5.63 8.75
C LEU A 42 4.53 5.17 9.79
N GLU A 43 4.10 5.06 11.04
CA GLU A 43 4.93 4.59 12.15
C GLU A 43 4.78 3.07 12.28
N LEU A 44 5.87 2.33 12.10
CA LEU A 44 5.92 0.89 12.40
C LEU A 44 5.89 0.69 13.92
N LEU A 45 5.00 -0.17 14.42
CA LEU A 45 4.94 -0.53 15.84
C LEU A 45 6.01 -1.59 16.16
N PRO A 46 6.48 -1.67 17.43
CA PRO A 46 7.42 -2.70 17.84
C PRO A 46 6.89 -4.11 17.60
N GLY A 47 7.77 -5.02 17.17
CA GLY A 47 7.51 -6.43 16.94
C GLY A 47 8.82 -7.17 16.62
N THR A 48 8.76 -8.49 16.47
CA THR A 48 9.87 -9.31 15.98
C THR A 48 9.77 -9.53 14.47
N ARG A 49 10.74 -10.24 13.88
CA ARG A 49 10.76 -10.54 12.44
C ARG A 49 9.61 -11.48 12.02
N GLU A 50 9.13 -12.29 12.96
CA GLU A 50 8.07 -13.26 12.78
C GLU A 50 6.68 -12.65 13.07
N ASP A 51 6.62 -11.50 13.73
CA ASP A 51 5.38 -10.82 14.04
C ASP A 51 4.78 -10.16 12.78
N PRO A 52 3.43 -10.13 12.65
CA PRO A 52 2.78 -9.35 11.61
C PRO A 52 3.17 -7.87 11.69
N ILE A 53 3.32 -7.24 10.52
CA ILE A 53 3.58 -5.80 10.45
C ILE A 53 2.34 -5.03 10.90
N VAL A 54 2.49 -4.25 11.97
CA VAL A 54 1.46 -3.35 12.47
C VAL A 54 1.99 -1.92 12.46
N CYS A 55 1.21 -1.01 11.92
CA CYS A 55 1.56 0.38 11.75
C CYS A 55 0.46 1.30 12.27
N ARG A 56 0.87 2.53 12.60
CA ARG A 56 -0.03 3.66 12.85
C ARG A 56 0.25 4.76 11.83
N LEU A 57 -0.80 5.27 11.20
CA LEU A 57 -0.70 6.44 10.34
C LEU A 57 -0.99 7.71 11.16
N VAL A 58 -0.05 8.63 11.21
CA VAL A 58 -0.13 9.87 12.01
C VAL A 58 0.19 11.10 11.18
N THR A 59 -0.34 12.26 11.57
CA THR A 59 0.07 13.56 11.02
C THR A 59 1.21 14.16 11.84
N LYS A 60 2.23 14.69 11.16
CA LYS A 60 3.34 15.43 11.76
C LYS A 60 3.57 16.74 10.99
N ARG A 61 4.03 17.76 11.68
CA ARG A 61 4.56 18.98 11.03
C ARG A 61 5.99 18.75 10.59
N LEU A 62 6.30 19.13 9.36
CA LEU A 62 7.67 19.24 8.88
C LEU A 62 8.32 20.40 9.63
N SER A 63 9.31 20.08 10.45
CA SER A 63 10.15 21.08 11.09
C SER A 63 11.48 21.16 10.35
N VAL A 64 12.13 22.31 10.40
CA VAL A 64 13.46 22.52 9.80
C VAL A 64 14.52 21.58 10.41
N THR A 65 14.27 21.04 11.61
CA THR A 65 15.17 20.09 12.28
C THR A 65 14.91 18.63 11.90
N THR A 66 13.78 18.31 11.26
CA THR A 66 13.47 16.95 10.81
C THR A 66 14.28 16.65 9.55
N ARG A 67 15.27 15.75 9.67
CA ARG A 67 16.08 15.31 8.53
C ARG A 67 15.53 14.01 7.98
N PHE A 68 15.17 14.03 6.70
CA PHE A 68 14.82 12.83 5.95
C PHE A 68 15.96 12.52 4.98
N GLU A 69 16.30 11.25 4.85
CA GLU A 69 17.19 10.77 3.81
C GLU A 69 16.33 10.27 2.65
N ALA A 70 16.67 10.72 1.43
CA ALA A 70 15.99 10.25 0.24
C ALA A 70 16.48 8.83 -0.10
N LEU A 71 15.55 7.88 -0.17
CA LEU A 71 15.83 6.54 -0.65
C LEU A 71 15.41 6.44 -2.12
N SER A 72 16.30 5.91 -2.96
CA SER A 72 15.99 5.57 -4.35
C SER A 72 15.68 4.08 -4.43
N TYR A 73 14.41 3.75 -4.69
CA TYR A 73 13.95 2.37 -4.86
C TYR A 73 13.12 2.24 -6.13
N THR A 74 13.07 1.04 -6.69
CA THR A 74 12.10 0.66 -7.73
C THR A 74 11.00 -0.17 -7.10
N TRP A 75 9.82 -0.16 -7.73
CA TRP A 75 8.72 -1.01 -7.29
C TRP A 75 9.09 -2.49 -7.52
N GLY A 76 8.93 -3.33 -6.50
CA GLY A 76 9.08 -4.77 -6.62
C GLY A 76 8.01 -5.42 -7.50
N ALA A 77 8.13 -6.73 -7.69
CA ALA A 77 7.14 -7.52 -8.43
C ALA A 77 5.73 -7.35 -7.83
N ALA A 78 4.70 -7.47 -8.67
CA ALA A 78 3.31 -7.32 -8.23
C ALA A 78 2.88 -8.41 -7.22
N GLU A 79 3.57 -9.54 -7.26
CA GLU A 79 3.43 -10.70 -6.39
C GLU A 79 4.82 -11.08 -5.84
N PRO A 80 4.93 -11.61 -4.62
CA PRO A 80 3.86 -11.92 -3.68
C PRO A 80 3.40 -10.71 -2.84
N SER A 81 2.20 -10.83 -2.30
CA SER A 81 1.59 -9.79 -1.45
C SER A 81 1.44 -10.24 0.01
N HIS A 82 1.63 -9.28 0.92
CA HIS A 82 1.63 -9.46 2.37
C HIS A 82 0.52 -8.63 3.00
N THR A 83 -0.14 -9.18 4.03
CA THR A 83 -1.12 -8.43 4.81
C THR A 83 -0.42 -7.70 5.95
N ILE A 84 -0.64 -6.40 6.04
CA ILE A 84 -0.23 -5.56 7.17
C ILE A 84 -1.45 -4.92 7.82
N THR A 85 -1.31 -4.45 9.05
CA THR A 85 -2.37 -3.69 9.73
C THR A 85 -1.96 -2.24 9.88
N VAL A 86 -2.80 -1.29 9.42
CA VAL A 86 -2.62 0.15 9.63
C VAL A 86 -3.83 0.71 10.34
N ASN A 87 -3.64 1.31 11.52
CA ASN A 87 -4.74 1.82 12.35
C ASN A 87 -5.86 0.79 12.60
N GLY A 88 -5.49 -0.50 12.71
CA GLY A 88 -6.44 -1.61 12.90
C GLY A 88 -7.12 -2.12 11.63
N MET A 89 -6.85 -1.51 10.46
CA MET A 89 -7.37 -1.94 9.17
C MET A 89 -6.33 -2.74 8.38
N GLN A 90 -6.76 -3.77 7.66
CA GLN A 90 -5.88 -4.65 6.89
C GLN A 90 -5.55 -4.05 5.52
N PHE A 91 -4.29 -4.10 5.11
CA PHE A 91 -3.81 -3.66 3.80
C PHE A 91 -2.96 -4.73 3.16
N ILE A 92 -3.07 -4.87 1.84
CA ILE A 92 -2.22 -5.75 1.04
C ILE A 92 -1.06 -4.91 0.49
N VAL A 93 0.16 -5.28 0.83
CA VAL A 93 1.41 -4.64 0.36
C VAL A 93 2.27 -5.64 -0.40
N ARG A 94 3.21 -5.15 -1.20
CA ARG A 94 4.14 -5.99 -1.96
C ARG A 94 5.41 -6.24 -1.16
N GLU A 95 6.16 -7.27 -1.54
CA GLU A 95 7.53 -7.42 -1.05
C GLU A 95 8.39 -6.20 -1.35
N ASN A 96 9.37 -5.98 -0.48
CA ASN A 96 10.41 -5.00 -0.73
C ASN A 96 11.22 -5.40 -1.97
N LEU A 97 11.93 -4.42 -2.56
CA LEU A 97 12.90 -4.69 -3.61
C LEU A 97 14.11 -5.42 -3.02
N GLU A 98 14.47 -6.58 -3.59
CA GLU A 98 15.77 -7.26 -3.35
C GLU A 98 16.89 -6.65 -4.19
#